data_AF-A0A357FL45-F1
#
_entry.id   AF-A0A357FL45-F1
#
_cell.length_a   1.000
_cell.length_b   1.000
_cell.length_c   1.000
_cell.angle_alpha   90.00
_cell.angle_beta   90.00
_cell.angle_gamma   90.00
#
_symmetry.space_group_name_H-M   'P 1'
#
loop_
_entity.id
_entity.type
_entity.pdbx_description
1 polymer ?
#
loop_
_entity_poly.entity_id
_entity_poly.type
_entity_poly.pdbx_seq_one_letter_code
_entity_poly.pdbx_strand_id
1 'polypeptide(L)'
;YWRGDASLAHIDLRGRQDLDLPQNTRSYLFSGTQHVPRELPQMKDPGPDGSLGLYGFNVVDFRPLLRSALCNLVSWVEEGLEPPKSKVPRLDDGTASTIPDVLEVFTGALGLKIPDPSKMWRLREMDMGLREDIGIATYPIKEGREYPRFVSTVDKDGNEVAGIRMPDISVPVGTHTGWNPRDPSTGAPDQIISMVGFTNYFPATGKSFRSHNDLRNSNNDRYLSKENYLERVSKAAEKLVKERYLIREDIDVVLQKCGQRYDEAISRGNQV
;
A
#
# COMPACT_ATOMS: atom_id res chain seq x y z
N TYR A 1 -6.97 -0.10 -1.54
CA TYR A 1 -7.36 -0.80 -0.30
C TYR A 1 -7.94 0.12 0.76
N TRP A 2 -7.23 1.18 1.15
CA TRP A 2 -7.57 2.02 2.30
C TRP A 2 -8.85 2.87 2.21
N ARG A 3 -9.54 2.87 1.06
CA ARG A 3 -10.93 3.32 0.96
C ARG A 3 -11.90 2.37 1.69
N GLY A 4 -11.50 1.12 1.92
CA GLY A 4 -12.20 0.14 2.78
C GLY A 4 -13.06 -0.89 2.04
N ASP A 5 -13.25 -0.73 0.74
CA ASP A 5 -14.13 -1.59 -0.07
C ASP A 5 -13.41 -2.75 -0.78
N ALA A 6 -12.07 -2.68 -0.90
CA ALA A 6 -11.31 -3.68 -1.66
C ALA A 6 -11.38 -5.10 -1.05
N SER A 7 -11.44 -5.21 0.29
CA SER A 7 -11.58 -6.50 0.98
C SER A 7 -12.86 -7.24 0.60
N LEU A 8 -13.94 -6.52 0.28
CA LEU A 8 -15.24 -7.10 -0.04
C LEU A 8 -15.26 -7.87 -1.36
N ALA A 9 -14.18 -7.78 -2.16
CA ALA A 9 -14.02 -8.58 -3.37
C ALA A 9 -13.50 -10.01 -3.11
N HIS A 10 -12.98 -10.30 -1.91
CA HIS A 10 -12.35 -11.59 -1.58
C HIS A 10 -12.48 -12.00 -0.11
N ILE A 11 -13.24 -11.25 0.70
CA ILE A 11 -13.65 -11.60 2.06
C ILE A 11 -15.17 -11.46 2.10
N ASP A 12 -15.86 -12.39 2.77
CA ASP A 12 -17.32 -12.38 2.83
C ASP A 12 -17.86 -11.10 3.49
N LEU A 13 -19.12 -10.79 3.21
CA LEU A 13 -19.78 -9.57 3.72
C LEU A 13 -19.93 -9.54 5.25
N ARG A 14 -19.65 -10.66 5.93
CA ARG A 14 -19.69 -10.79 7.39
C ARG A 14 -18.29 -10.69 8.01
N GLY A 15 -17.24 -10.65 7.22
CA GLY A 15 -15.84 -10.63 7.65
C GLY A 15 -15.39 -11.90 8.35
N ARG A 16 -15.93 -13.07 7.96
CA ARG A 16 -15.69 -14.34 8.66
C ARG A 16 -14.83 -15.33 7.89
N GLN A 17 -14.79 -15.22 6.57
CA GLN A 17 -14.01 -16.13 5.74
C GLN A 17 -13.55 -15.44 4.46
N ASP A 18 -12.40 -15.88 3.96
CA ASP A 18 -11.94 -15.55 2.62
C ASP A 18 -12.82 -16.24 1.57
N LEU A 19 -12.97 -15.59 0.43
CA LEU A 19 -13.69 -16.10 -0.73
C LEU A 19 -12.69 -16.55 -1.78
N ASP A 20 -12.99 -17.69 -2.41
CA ASP A 20 -12.25 -18.12 -3.59
C ASP A 20 -12.65 -17.27 -4.79
N LEU A 21 -11.65 -16.88 -5.57
CA LEU A 21 -11.87 -16.23 -6.85
C LEU A 21 -12.21 -17.28 -7.91
N PRO A 22 -13.04 -16.94 -8.92
CA PRO A 22 -13.24 -17.80 -10.07
C PRO A 22 -11.90 -18.23 -10.69
N GLN A 23 -11.82 -19.46 -11.24
CA GLN A 23 -10.57 -20.00 -11.80
C GLN A 23 -9.97 -19.12 -12.91
N ASN A 24 -10.82 -18.40 -13.64
CA ASN A 24 -10.47 -17.44 -14.69
C ASN A 24 -10.15 -16.02 -14.16
N THR A 25 -9.97 -15.85 -12.86
CA THR A 25 -9.67 -14.56 -12.22
C THR A 25 -8.40 -14.65 -11.39
N ARG A 26 -7.60 -13.57 -11.39
CA ARG A 26 -6.52 -13.33 -10.44
C ARG A 26 -6.64 -11.93 -9.87
N SER A 27 -6.27 -11.78 -8.61
CA SER A 27 -6.28 -10.49 -7.91
C SER A 27 -4.95 -10.27 -7.20
N TYR A 28 -4.39 -9.08 -7.36
CA TYR A 28 -3.11 -8.71 -6.78
C TYR A 28 -3.23 -7.35 -6.10
N LEU A 29 -2.87 -7.29 -4.82
CA LEU A 29 -2.51 -6.06 -4.14
C LEU A 29 -1.05 -5.74 -4.47
N PHE A 30 -0.76 -4.55 -4.95
CA PHE A 30 0.61 -4.02 -4.95
C PHE A 30 0.85 -3.33 -3.60
N SER A 31 1.72 -3.92 -2.80
CA SER A 31 1.87 -3.58 -1.39
C SER A 31 2.41 -2.17 -1.21
N GLY A 32 1.81 -1.41 -0.29
CA GLY A 32 2.32 -0.10 0.13
C GLY A 32 2.30 0.98 -0.95
N THR A 33 1.48 0.82 -2.01
CA THR A 33 1.40 1.79 -3.11
C THR A 33 0.14 2.64 -3.04
N GLN A 34 0.22 3.84 -3.61
CA GLN A 34 -0.93 4.70 -3.85
C GLN A 34 -1.60 4.37 -5.20
N HIS A 35 -2.64 5.12 -5.57
CA HIS A 35 -3.45 4.83 -6.76
C HIS A 35 -2.69 5.00 -8.09
N VAL A 36 -1.93 6.09 -8.22
CA VAL A 36 -1.11 6.39 -9.40
C VAL A 36 0.35 6.38 -8.97
N PRO A 37 1.23 5.61 -9.64
CA PRO A 37 2.63 5.55 -9.26
C PRO A 37 3.27 6.92 -9.42
N ARG A 38 4.15 7.26 -8.48
CA ARG A 38 4.98 8.46 -8.53
C ARG A 38 6.42 8.08 -8.30
N GLU A 39 7.31 8.97 -8.69
CA GLU A 39 8.75 8.81 -8.54
C GLU A 39 9.33 9.98 -7.72
N LEU A 40 10.64 9.98 -7.54
CA LEU A 40 11.36 11.14 -7.03
C LEU A 40 11.39 12.28 -8.07
N PRO A 41 11.47 13.56 -7.63
CA PRO A 41 11.52 14.02 -6.24
C PRO A 41 10.20 13.79 -5.50
N GLN A 42 10.25 13.60 -4.18
CA GLN A 42 9.04 13.41 -3.39
C GLN A 42 8.23 14.71 -3.32
N MET A 43 7.06 14.69 -3.96
CA MET A 43 6.16 15.84 -4.03
C MET A 43 5.19 15.90 -2.83
N LYS A 44 4.62 17.09 -2.61
CA LYS A 44 3.53 17.36 -1.66
C LYS A 44 2.58 18.40 -2.27
N ASP A 45 2.25 18.21 -3.55
CA ASP A 45 1.30 19.01 -4.32
C ASP A 45 -0.16 18.71 -3.89
N PRO A 46 -1.13 19.57 -4.26
CA PRO A 46 -2.54 19.27 -4.02
C PRO A 46 -2.96 17.96 -4.69
N GLY A 47 -3.69 17.11 -3.96
CA GLY A 47 -4.27 15.90 -4.53
C GLY A 47 -5.54 16.16 -5.34
N PRO A 48 -6.26 15.10 -5.75
CA PRO A 48 -7.38 15.22 -6.68
C PRO A 48 -8.54 16.11 -6.20
N ASP A 49 -8.72 16.23 -4.89
CA ASP A 49 -9.74 17.07 -4.25
C ASP A 49 -9.23 18.46 -3.83
N GLY A 50 -8.01 18.82 -4.25
CA GLY A 50 -7.35 20.07 -3.88
C GLY A 50 -6.76 20.09 -2.46
N SER A 51 -6.93 19.04 -1.67
CA SER A 51 -6.32 18.94 -0.33
C SER A 51 -4.82 18.64 -0.41
N LEU A 52 -4.08 19.03 0.62
CA LEU A 52 -2.66 18.67 0.75
C LEU A 52 -2.59 17.43 1.64
N GLY A 53 -1.69 16.50 1.31
CA GLY A 53 -1.36 15.40 2.22
C GLY A 53 -0.54 15.92 3.39
N LEU A 54 -0.60 15.30 4.56
CA LEU A 54 0.22 15.67 5.72
C LEU A 54 1.70 15.34 5.46
N TYR A 55 1.94 14.17 4.90
CA TYR A 55 3.27 13.67 4.53
C TYR A 55 3.54 13.84 3.02
N GLY A 56 4.83 13.79 2.64
CA GLY A 56 5.21 13.74 1.23
C GLY A 56 4.69 12.47 0.56
N PHE A 57 4.35 12.57 -0.72
CA PHE A 57 3.63 11.51 -1.43
C PHE A 57 4.43 10.23 -1.56
N ASN A 58 3.72 9.13 -1.80
CA ASN A 58 4.34 7.84 -2.04
C ASN A 58 5.23 7.90 -3.29
N VAL A 59 6.39 7.25 -3.27
CA VAL A 59 7.38 7.26 -4.36
C VAL A 59 7.64 5.89 -4.97
N VAL A 60 6.85 4.87 -4.59
CA VAL A 60 6.99 3.50 -5.10
C VAL A 60 6.39 3.43 -6.50
N ASP A 61 7.19 2.95 -7.43
CA ASP A 61 6.78 2.76 -8.82
C ASP A 61 6.47 1.29 -9.10
N PHE A 62 5.18 0.97 -9.18
CA PHE A 62 4.69 -0.39 -9.42
C PHE A 62 4.44 -0.71 -10.90
N ARG A 63 4.77 0.19 -11.84
CA ARG A 63 4.60 -0.08 -13.28
C ARG A 63 5.27 -1.37 -13.76
N PRO A 64 6.46 -1.78 -13.26
CA PRO A 64 7.02 -3.09 -13.58
C PRO A 64 6.09 -4.28 -13.25
N LEU A 65 5.34 -4.20 -12.14
CA LEU A 65 4.36 -5.23 -11.77
C LEU A 65 3.18 -5.25 -12.75
N LEU A 66 2.70 -4.08 -13.19
CA LEU A 66 1.65 -3.99 -14.22
C LEU A 66 2.11 -4.60 -15.54
N ARG A 67 3.35 -4.32 -15.96
CA ARG A 67 3.94 -4.90 -17.18
C ARG A 67 4.00 -6.42 -17.10
N SER A 68 4.46 -6.97 -15.97
CA SER A 68 4.48 -8.41 -15.73
C SER A 68 3.06 -9.02 -15.70
N ALA A 69 2.09 -8.34 -15.09
CA ALA A 69 0.70 -8.80 -15.06
C ALA A 69 0.09 -8.86 -16.48
N LEU A 70 0.41 -7.90 -17.35
CA LEU A 70 0.01 -7.93 -18.76
C LEU A 70 0.66 -9.09 -19.51
N CYS A 71 1.96 -9.31 -19.36
CA CYS A 71 2.64 -10.46 -19.98
C CYS A 71 2.02 -11.79 -19.52
N ASN A 72 1.76 -11.94 -18.22
CA ASN A 72 1.09 -13.13 -17.69
C ASN A 72 -0.32 -13.31 -18.26
N LEU A 73 -1.08 -12.23 -18.46
CA LEU A 73 -2.41 -12.30 -19.07
C LEU A 73 -2.32 -12.76 -20.53
N VAL A 74 -1.38 -12.21 -21.31
CA VAL A 74 -1.14 -12.62 -22.70
C VAL A 74 -0.80 -14.11 -22.78
N SER A 75 0.19 -14.57 -22.01
CA SER A 75 0.56 -16.00 -21.99
C SER A 75 -0.59 -16.90 -21.51
N TRP A 76 -1.45 -16.40 -20.60
CA TRP A 76 -2.61 -17.16 -20.18
C TRP A 76 -3.63 -17.34 -21.30
N VAL A 77 -3.91 -16.28 -22.06
CA VAL A 77 -4.90 -16.29 -23.15
C VAL A 77 -4.38 -17.04 -24.37
N GLU A 78 -3.13 -16.81 -24.76
CA GLU A 78 -2.58 -17.35 -26.00
C GLU A 78 -2.01 -18.77 -25.84
N GLU A 79 -1.41 -19.08 -24.69
CA GLU A 79 -0.66 -20.33 -24.47
C GLU A 79 -1.31 -21.24 -23.41
N GLY A 80 -2.37 -20.77 -22.73
CA GLY A 80 -2.98 -21.51 -21.61
C GLY A 80 -2.08 -21.55 -20.36
N LEU A 81 -1.01 -20.76 -20.31
CA LEU A 81 -0.08 -20.74 -19.19
C LEU A 81 -0.68 -19.95 -18.02
N GLU A 82 -1.11 -20.65 -16.96
CA GLU A 82 -1.74 -19.98 -15.82
C GLU A 82 -0.84 -18.90 -15.20
N PRO A 83 -1.37 -17.72 -14.88
CA PRO A 83 -0.65 -16.68 -14.16
C PRO A 83 -0.40 -17.12 -12.71
N PRO A 84 0.53 -16.46 -11.99
CA PRO A 84 0.75 -16.71 -10.57
C PRO A 84 -0.54 -16.64 -9.75
N LYS A 85 -0.56 -17.32 -8.59
CA LYS A 85 -1.71 -17.26 -7.68
C LYS A 85 -1.95 -15.83 -7.18
N SER A 86 -3.21 -15.50 -6.93
CA SER A 86 -3.61 -14.22 -6.34
C SER A 86 -2.84 -13.91 -5.06
N LYS A 87 -2.54 -12.62 -4.86
CA LYS A 87 -1.83 -12.11 -3.68
C LYS A 87 -2.63 -10.95 -3.12
N VAL A 88 -3.48 -11.25 -2.15
CA VAL A 88 -4.32 -10.29 -1.43
C VAL A 88 -4.23 -10.60 0.07
N PRO A 89 -4.46 -9.62 0.95
CA PRO A 89 -4.74 -9.84 2.37
C PRO A 89 -5.78 -10.96 2.57
N ARG A 90 -5.51 -11.88 3.49
CA ARG A 90 -6.43 -12.97 3.84
C ARG A 90 -6.59 -13.13 5.35
N LEU A 91 -7.78 -13.60 5.76
CA LEU A 91 -8.06 -13.91 7.16
C LEU A 91 -7.38 -15.21 7.59
N ASP A 92 -7.38 -16.22 6.71
CA ASP A 92 -6.88 -17.57 7.00
C ASP A 92 -5.37 -17.66 7.26
N ASP A 93 -4.58 -16.77 6.67
CA ASP A 93 -3.13 -16.66 6.86
C ASP A 93 -2.70 -15.49 7.78
N GLY A 94 -3.68 -14.77 8.35
CA GLY A 94 -3.45 -13.66 9.28
C GLY A 94 -2.87 -12.40 8.63
N THR A 95 -2.90 -12.29 7.30
CA THR A 95 -2.37 -11.11 6.59
C THR A 95 -3.41 -9.99 6.40
N ALA A 96 -4.69 -10.26 6.63
CA ALA A 96 -5.76 -9.27 6.70
C ALA A 96 -6.01 -8.81 8.15
N SER A 97 -6.09 -7.50 8.36
CA SER A 97 -6.40 -6.90 9.65
C SER A 97 -7.33 -5.70 9.49
N THR A 98 -7.95 -5.26 10.60
CA THR A 98 -8.85 -4.11 10.58
C THR A 98 -8.05 -2.81 10.43
N ILE A 99 -8.68 -1.78 9.85
CA ILE A 99 -8.05 -0.45 9.70
C ILE A 99 -7.57 0.12 11.06
N PRO A 100 -8.37 0.10 12.14
CA PRO A 100 -7.91 0.56 13.46
C PRO A 100 -6.66 -0.16 13.96
N ASP A 101 -6.63 -1.50 13.89
CA ASP A 101 -5.50 -2.30 14.41
C ASP A 101 -4.21 -1.99 13.65
N VAL A 102 -4.30 -1.83 12.32
CA VAL A 102 -3.13 -1.46 11.50
C VAL A 102 -2.66 -0.05 11.81
N LEU A 103 -3.57 0.92 12.00
CA LEU A 103 -3.22 2.31 12.32
C LEU A 103 -2.59 2.47 13.72
N GLU A 104 -2.85 1.56 14.66
CA GLU A 104 -2.21 1.54 15.97
C GLU A 104 -0.68 1.39 15.84
N VAL A 105 -0.20 0.57 14.89
CA VAL A 105 1.24 0.40 14.62
C VAL A 105 1.89 1.74 14.26
N PHE A 106 1.24 2.53 13.41
CA PHE A 106 1.76 3.83 12.95
C PHE A 106 1.84 4.86 14.07
N THR A 107 0.84 4.89 14.95
CA THR A 107 0.80 5.85 16.06
C THR A 107 1.76 5.44 17.18
N GLY A 108 1.78 4.15 17.52
CA GLY A 108 2.58 3.61 18.61
C GLY A 108 4.05 3.47 18.29
N ALA A 109 4.40 2.59 17.34
CA ALA A 109 5.80 2.22 17.08
C ALA A 109 6.54 3.20 16.15
N LEU A 110 5.81 3.90 15.27
CA LEU A 110 6.39 4.80 14.27
C LEU A 110 6.24 6.29 14.67
N GLY A 111 5.39 6.61 15.65
CA GLY A 111 5.16 7.99 16.07
C GLY A 111 4.55 8.89 15.00
N LEU A 112 3.85 8.31 14.01
CA LEU A 112 3.22 9.03 12.92
C LEU A 112 1.78 9.42 13.29
N LYS A 113 1.34 10.57 12.77
CA LYS A 113 -0.05 11.00 12.84
C LYS A 113 -0.87 10.17 11.86
N ILE A 114 -2.02 9.70 12.33
CA ILE A 114 -2.95 8.85 11.58
C ILE A 114 -4.26 9.61 11.32
N PRO A 115 -5.06 9.21 10.32
CA PRO A 115 -6.45 9.65 10.23
C PRO A 115 -7.28 9.05 11.38
N ASP A 116 -8.49 9.57 11.59
CA ASP A 116 -9.45 8.97 12.52
C ASP A 116 -10.19 7.82 11.81
N PRO A 117 -10.02 6.55 12.23
CA PRO A 117 -10.67 5.41 11.59
C PRO A 117 -12.20 5.51 11.59
N SER A 118 -12.76 6.20 12.61
CA SER A 118 -14.20 6.44 12.77
C SER A 118 -14.73 7.53 11.85
N LYS A 119 -13.88 8.18 11.05
CA LYS A 119 -14.29 9.20 10.07
C LYS A 119 -13.92 8.84 8.64
N MET A 120 -13.02 7.90 8.44
CA MET A 120 -12.71 7.32 7.13
C MET A 120 -13.94 6.73 6.42
N TRP A 121 -13.88 6.67 5.09
CA TRP A 121 -14.93 6.11 4.23
C TRP A 121 -15.39 4.71 4.68
N ARG A 122 -16.70 4.48 4.63
CA ARG A 122 -17.36 3.22 5.01
C ARG A 122 -18.37 2.82 3.96
N LEU A 123 -18.52 1.52 3.73
CA LEU A 123 -19.60 0.99 2.92
C LEU A 123 -20.71 0.46 3.83
N ARG A 124 -21.95 0.76 3.49
CA ARG A 124 -23.14 0.35 4.24
C ARG A 124 -24.10 -0.37 3.32
N GLU A 125 -24.90 -1.27 3.89
CA GLU A 125 -26.10 -1.76 3.21
C GLU A 125 -27.01 -0.58 2.87
N MET A 126 -27.63 -0.61 1.69
CA MET A 126 -28.57 0.40 1.23
C MET A 126 -29.86 -0.30 0.85
N ASP A 127 -30.96 0.05 1.51
CA ASP A 127 -32.32 -0.33 1.11
C ASP A 127 -32.87 0.79 0.22
N MET A 128 -32.99 0.47 -1.07
CA MET A 128 -33.49 1.39 -2.10
C MET A 128 -35.01 1.25 -2.30
N GLY A 129 -35.70 0.45 -1.49
CA GLY A 129 -37.14 0.25 -1.52
C GLY A 129 -37.58 -0.91 -2.43
N LEU A 130 -38.89 -1.18 -2.44
CA LEU A 130 -39.51 -2.37 -3.03
C LEU A 130 -39.32 -2.56 -4.54
N ARG A 131 -38.78 -1.56 -5.25
CA ARG A 131 -38.58 -1.58 -6.71
C ARG A 131 -37.11 -1.46 -7.09
N GLU A 132 -36.21 -1.75 -6.15
CA GLU A 132 -34.76 -1.72 -6.40
C GLU A 132 -34.33 -2.74 -7.47
N ASP A 133 -35.04 -3.86 -7.57
CA ASP A 133 -34.82 -4.94 -8.54
C ASP A 133 -35.01 -4.48 -9.99
N ILE A 134 -35.87 -3.49 -10.22
CA ILE A 134 -36.09 -2.84 -11.52
C ILE A 134 -35.38 -1.48 -11.62
N GLY A 135 -34.45 -1.18 -10.70
CA GLY A 135 -33.64 0.03 -10.71
C GLY A 135 -34.36 1.30 -10.27
N ILE A 136 -35.52 1.21 -9.59
CA ILE A 136 -36.26 2.38 -9.11
C ILE A 136 -36.09 2.53 -7.59
N ALA A 137 -35.30 3.54 -7.20
CA ALA A 137 -35.06 3.86 -5.79
C ALA A 137 -36.20 4.69 -5.16
N THR A 138 -36.45 4.47 -3.88
CA THR A 138 -37.30 5.31 -3.02
C THR A 138 -36.41 6.12 -2.08
N TYR A 139 -36.59 7.44 -2.09
CA TYR A 139 -35.82 8.35 -1.23
C TYR A 139 -36.63 8.77 0.01
N PRO A 140 -35.97 8.99 1.17
CA PRO A 140 -34.54 8.82 1.40
C PRO A 140 -34.13 7.34 1.45
N ILE A 141 -32.93 7.03 0.96
CA ILE A 141 -32.34 5.68 1.06
C ILE A 141 -32.16 5.34 2.53
N LYS A 142 -32.52 4.12 2.93
CA LYS A 142 -32.30 3.64 4.29
C LYS A 142 -30.95 2.92 4.35
N GLU A 143 -30.06 3.42 5.20
CA GLU A 143 -28.78 2.78 5.45
C GLU A 143 -28.92 1.67 6.49
N GLY A 144 -28.31 0.52 6.22
CA GLY A 144 -28.25 -0.64 7.10
C GLY A 144 -26.89 -0.79 7.78
N ARG A 145 -26.44 -2.05 7.89
CA ARG A 145 -25.18 -2.38 8.57
C ARG A 145 -23.97 -1.87 7.80
N GLU A 146 -22.88 -1.59 8.52
CA GLU A 146 -21.57 -1.35 7.91
C GLU A 146 -20.92 -2.67 7.51
N TYR A 147 -20.35 -2.73 6.30
CA TYR A 147 -19.55 -3.86 5.87
C TYR A 147 -18.15 -3.80 6.49
N PRO A 148 -17.58 -4.95 6.91
CA PRO A 148 -16.25 -4.97 7.51
C PRO A 148 -15.18 -4.58 6.48
N ARG A 149 -14.16 -3.86 6.95
CA ARG A 149 -13.10 -3.29 6.11
C ARG A 149 -11.76 -3.83 6.57
N PHE A 150 -11.15 -4.63 5.70
CA PHE A 150 -9.84 -5.22 5.97
C PHE A 150 -8.78 -4.64 5.03
N VAL A 151 -7.58 -4.48 5.56
CA VAL A 151 -6.37 -4.08 4.83
C VAL A 151 -5.27 -5.09 5.11
N SER A 152 -4.16 -5.01 4.36
CA SER A 152 -2.97 -5.77 4.74
C SER A 152 -2.53 -5.33 6.13
N THR A 153 -2.21 -6.30 6.99
CA THR A 153 -1.37 -6.00 8.15
C THR A 153 0.02 -5.54 7.68
N VAL A 154 0.78 -4.94 8.60
CA VAL A 154 2.08 -4.35 8.32
C VAL A 154 3.16 -4.97 9.20
N ASP A 155 4.40 -4.95 8.72
CA ASP A 155 5.54 -5.28 9.55
C ASP A 155 5.86 -4.16 10.55
N LYS A 156 6.88 -4.39 11.40
CA LYS A 156 7.34 -3.41 12.40
C LYS A 156 7.76 -2.05 11.82
N ASP A 157 8.00 -1.99 10.52
CA ASP A 157 8.39 -0.79 9.80
C ASP A 157 7.20 -0.15 9.09
N GLY A 158 5.96 -0.62 9.32
CA GLY A 158 4.75 -0.07 8.72
C GLY A 158 4.56 -0.43 7.25
N ASN A 159 5.30 -1.41 6.73
CA ASN A 159 5.19 -1.86 5.35
C ASN A 159 4.27 -3.08 5.24
N GLU A 160 3.35 -3.06 4.26
CA GLU A 160 2.36 -4.13 4.07
C GLU A 160 3.01 -5.51 3.82
N VAL A 161 2.53 -6.54 4.52
CA VAL A 161 3.06 -7.92 4.42
C VAL A 161 2.35 -8.78 3.38
N ALA A 162 1.09 -8.46 3.07
CA ALA A 162 0.30 -9.12 2.04
C ALA A 162 0.55 -8.48 0.66
N GLY A 163 0.10 -9.14 -0.40
CA GLY A 163 0.25 -8.63 -1.77
C GLY A 163 1.60 -8.95 -2.40
N ILE A 164 1.87 -8.30 -3.53
CA ILE A 164 3.14 -8.33 -4.24
C ILE A 164 3.97 -7.15 -3.74
N ARG A 165 5.06 -7.48 -3.05
CA ARG A 165 5.99 -6.50 -2.45
C ARG A 165 7.10 -6.19 -3.43
N MET A 166 7.11 -4.96 -3.96
CA MET A 166 8.29 -4.43 -4.66
C MET A 166 9.53 -4.45 -3.75
N PRO A 167 10.75 -4.39 -4.30
CA PRO A 167 11.95 -4.25 -3.47
C PRO A 167 11.92 -3.06 -2.51
N ASP A 168 11.24 -1.97 -2.88
CA ASP A 168 10.97 -0.82 -2.00
C ASP A 168 10.24 -1.21 -0.69
N ILE A 169 9.48 -2.30 -0.70
CA ILE A 169 8.69 -2.81 0.44
C ILE A 169 9.38 -3.99 1.12
N SER A 170 10.04 -4.89 0.37
CA SER A 170 10.72 -6.05 0.94
C SER A 170 12.14 -5.75 1.44
N VAL A 171 12.75 -4.68 0.95
CA VAL A 171 14.07 -4.17 1.33
C VAL A 171 13.94 -2.64 1.57
N PRO A 172 13.15 -2.23 2.57
CA PRO A 172 12.71 -0.83 2.66
C PRO A 172 13.80 0.13 3.13
N VAL A 173 13.73 1.36 2.64
CA VAL A 173 14.44 2.56 3.17
C VAL A 173 13.48 3.57 3.80
N GLY A 174 12.19 3.23 3.86
CA GLY A 174 11.12 4.01 4.44
C GLY A 174 9.86 3.18 4.65
N THR A 175 8.88 3.79 5.29
CA THR A 175 7.50 3.29 5.34
C THR A 175 6.74 3.82 4.14
N HIS A 176 6.11 2.93 3.38
CA HIS A 176 5.33 3.26 2.19
C HIS A 176 3.88 2.84 2.39
N THR A 177 2.95 3.77 2.19
CA THR A 177 1.52 3.55 2.42
C THR A 177 0.68 3.90 1.19
N GLY A 178 -0.51 3.29 1.12
CA GLY A 178 -1.55 3.64 0.13
C GLY A 178 -2.56 4.70 0.62
N TRP A 179 -2.26 5.38 1.72
CA TRP A 179 -3.09 6.41 2.35
C TRP A 179 -2.23 7.53 2.94
N ASN A 180 -2.77 8.74 3.07
CA ASN A 180 -2.08 9.87 3.69
C ASN A 180 -3.12 10.76 4.38
N PRO A 181 -2.96 11.14 5.66
CA PRO A 181 -3.88 12.09 6.29
C PRO A 181 -3.86 13.43 5.55
N ARG A 182 -4.94 14.21 5.66
CA ARG A 182 -4.92 15.59 5.15
C ARG A 182 -4.06 16.49 6.03
N ASP A 183 -3.39 17.44 5.39
CA ASP A 183 -2.68 18.50 6.09
C ASP A 183 -3.70 19.43 6.78
N PRO A 184 -3.53 19.78 8.07
CA PRO A 184 -4.44 20.66 8.79
C PRO A 184 -4.71 22.00 8.08
N SER A 185 -3.75 22.51 7.29
CA SER A 185 -3.92 23.74 6.51
C SER A 185 -5.03 23.66 5.46
N THR A 186 -5.43 22.45 5.04
CA THR A 186 -6.52 22.21 4.08
C THR A 186 -7.81 21.71 4.73
N GLY A 187 -7.83 21.56 6.06
CA GLY A 187 -8.99 21.09 6.83
C GLY A 187 -9.20 19.58 6.79
N ALA A 188 -10.09 19.09 7.67
CA ALA A 188 -10.38 17.66 7.88
C ALA A 188 -9.12 16.76 8.03
N PRO A 189 -8.18 17.08 8.94
CA PRO A 189 -6.93 16.31 9.12
C PRO A 189 -7.14 14.87 9.63
N ASP A 190 -8.34 14.59 10.08
CA ASP A 190 -8.86 13.29 10.50
C ASP A 190 -9.30 12.39 9.33
N GLN A 191 -9.30 12.93 8.09
CA GLN A 191 -9.55 12.18 6.86
C GLN A 191 -8.25 11.84 6.13
N ILE A 192 -8.33 10.87 5.22
CA ILE A 192 -7.27 10.64 4.23
C ILE A 192 -7.50 11.50 2.99
N ILE A 193 -6.41 11.88 2.32
CA ILE A 193 -6.48 12.41 0.96
C ILE A 193 -6.84 11.29 -0.01
N SER A 194 -7.79 11.56 -0.91
CA SER A 194 -8.26 10.56 -1.86
C SER A 194 -7.11 10.07 -2.74
N MET A 195 -6.96 8.75 -2.84
CA MET A 195 -6.04 8.08 -3.79
C MET A 195 -4.53 8.33 -3.60
N VAL A 196 -4.15 9.09 -2.58
CA VAL A 196 -2.76 9.52 -2.34
C VAL A 196 -2.21 8.83 -1.09
N GLY A 197 -1.04 8.24 -1.24
CA GLY A 197 -0.28 7.61 -0.17
C GLY A 197 0.90 8.47 0.27
N PHE A 198 1.70 7.98 1.21
CA PHE A 198 2.95 8.66 1.58
C PHE A 198 4.15 7.72 1.59
N THR A 199 5.32 8.35 1.52
CA THR A 199 6.59 7.73 1.92
C THR A 199 7.16 8.50 3.10
N ASN A 200 7.48 7.80 4.18
CA ASN A 200 8.19 8.35 5.31
C ASN A 200 9.53 7.61 5.47
N TYR A 201 10.61 8.25 5.06
CA TYR A 201 11.94 7.65 5.09
C TYR A 201 12.40 7.31 6.51
N PHE A 202 13.17 6.24 6.62
CA PHE A 202 13.86 5.94 7.86
C PHE A 202 14.98 6.97 8.10
N PRO A 203 15.36 7.21 9.36
CA PRO A 203 16.52 8.02 9.69
C PRO A 203 17.77 7.50 8.97
N ALA A 204 18.67 8.39 8.57
CA ALA A 204 19.93 7.99 7.93
C ALA A 204 20.82 7.26 8.95
N THR A 205 21.03 7.85 10.14
CA THR A 205 21.96 7.32 11.15
C THR A 205 21.38 7.39 12.56
N GLY A 206 21.51 6.28 13.30
CA GLY A 206 21.43 6.25 14.77
C GLY A 206 20.07 6.65 15.37
N LYS A 207 20.05 6.74 16.71
CA LYS A 207 18.86 7.12 17.51
C LYS A 207 18.76 8.63 17.78
N SER A 208 19.86 9.37 17.67
CA SER A 208 19.95 10.79 18.01
C SER A 208 19.21 11.73 17.04
N PHE A 209 18.93 11.26 15.82
CA PHE A 209 18.26 12.04 14.77
C PHE A 209 16.80 11.62 14.55
N ARG A 210 16.24 10.79 15.43
CA ARG A 210 14.85 10.32 15.31
C ARG A 210 13.91 11.27 16.05
N SER A 211 12.67 11.40 15.56
CA SER A 211 11.60 11.88 16.43
C SER A 211 11.52 10.96 17.65
N HIS A 212 11.16 11.50 18.82
CA HIS A 212 11.22 10.78 20.10
C HIS A 212 10.44 9.44 20.12
N ASN A 213 9.57 9.21 19.12
CA ASN A 213 8.66 8.08 19.06
C ASN A 213 8.90 7.15 17.85
N ASP A 214 9.93 7.38 17.03
CA ASP A 214 10.23 6.49 15.89
C ASP A 214 11.23 5.39 16.30
N LEU A 215 10.72 4.17 16.46
CA LEU A 215 11.50 3.00 16.89
C LEU A 215 12.16 2.25 15.72
N ARG A 216 11.90 2.61 14.46
CA ARG A 216 12.41 1.88 13.28
C ARG A 216 13.90 2.03 13.11
N ASN A 217 14.62 0.96 12.79
CA ASN A 217 16.06 1.00 12.55
C ASN A 217 16.43 2.01 11.44
N SER A 218 17.56 2.69 11.60
CA SER A 218 18.06 3.64 10.59
C SER A 218 18.58 2.89 9.37
N ASN A 219 18.74 3.59 8.24
CA ASN A 219 19.26 2.98 7.02
C ASN A 219 20.69 2.44 7.22
N ASN A 220 21.54 3.15 7.97
CA ASN A 220 22.91 2.69 8.28
C ASN A 220 22.94 1.52 9.29
N ASP A 221 21.90 1.34 10.10
CA ASP A 221 21.77 0.12 10.93
C ASP A 221 21.33 -1.11 10.10
N ARG A 222 20.65 -0.87 8.97
CA ARG A 222 20.05 -1.91 8.12
C ARG A 222 20.97 -2.40 7.01
N TYR A 223 21.78 -1.50 6.46
CA TYR A 223 22.58 -1.72 5.27
C TYR A 223 24.01 -1.28 5.53
N LEU A 224 24.96 -2.17 5.27
CA LEU A 224 26.39 -1.88 5.49
C LEU A 224 26.91 -0.81 4.52
N SER A 225 26.34 -0.75 3.32
CA SER A 225 26.63 0.23 2.29
C SER A 225 25.50 0.27 1.26
N LYS A 226 25.56 1.22 0.31
CA LYS A 226 24.63 1.27 -0.81
C LYS A 226 24.73 0.02 -1.69
N GLU A 227 25.94 -0.51 -1.88
CA GLU A 227 26.17 -1.74 -2.65
C GLU A 227 25.52 -2.93 -1.97
N ASN A 228 25.63 -3.03 -0.63
CA ASN A 228 24.93 -4.06 0.14
C ASN A 228 23.40 -3.94 0.03
N TYR A 229 22.88 -2.71 0.05
CA TYR A 229 21.45 -2.47 -0.20
C TYR A 229 21.04 -2.92 -1.62
N LEU A 230 21.78 -2.52 -2.65
CA LEU A 230 21.48 -2.87 -4.04
C LEU A 230 21.60 -4.37 -4.31
N GLU A 231 22.52 -5.07 -3.65
CA GLU A 231 22.61 -6.53 -3.72
C GLU A 231 21.34 -7.20 -3.18
N ARG A 232 20.82 -6.69 -2.05
CA ARG A 232 19.55 -7.18 -1.46
C ARG A 232 18.35 -6.85 -2.35
N VAL A 233 18.32 -5.67 -2.95
CA VAL A 233 17.30 -5.27 -3.94
C VAL A 233 17.35 -6.19 -5.15
N SER A 234 18.53 -6.49 -5.67
CA SER A 234 18.72 -7.40 -6.81
C SER A 234 18.15 -8.78 -6.50
N LYS A 235 18.51 -9.36 -5.35
CA LYS A 235 17.97 -10.65 -4.88
C LYS A 235 16.43 -10.64 -4.74
N ALA A 236 15.86 -9.54 -4.26
CA ALA A 236 14.41 -9.38 -4.16
C ALA A 236 13.74 -9.28 -5.54
N ALA A 237 14.32 -8.53 -6.47
CA ALA A 237 13.82 -8.42 -7.84
C ALA A 237 13.91 -9.75 -8.60
N GLU A 238 15.03 -10.47 -8.49
CA GLU A 238 15.20 -11.81 -9.08
C GLU A 238 14.18 -12.81 -8.53
N LYS A 239 13.83 -12.72 -7.23
CA LYS A 239 12.76 -13.53 -6.65
C LYS A 239 11.41 -13.23 -7.33
N LEU A 240 11.07 -11.97 -7.53
CA LEU A 240 9.82 -11.59 -8.23
C LEU A 240 9.82 -12.08 -9.68
N VAL A 241 10.97 -12.10 -10.36
CA VAL A 241 11.08 -12.67 -11.71
C VAL A 241 10.81 -14.18 -11.71
N LYS A 242 11.40 -14.93 -10.76
CA LYS A 242 11.13 -16.37 -10.61
C LYS A 242 9.66 -16.65 -10.32
N GLU A 243 9.01 -15.77 -9.57
CA GLU A 243 7.58 -15.86 -9.25
C GLU A 243 6.67 -15.30 -10.38
N ARG A 244 7.25 -14.77 -11.46
CA ARG A 244 6.57 -14.10 -12.59
C ARG A 244 5.75 -12.87 -12.20
N TYR A 245 6.14 -12.18 -11.13
CA TYR A 245 5.58 -10.87 -10.75
C TYR A 245 6.40 -9.69 -11.28
N LEU A 246 7.59 -9.96 -11.82
CA LEU A 246 8.45 -9.01 -12.50
C LEU A 246 8.98 -9.67 -13.77
N ILE A 247 9.27 -8.91 -14.83
CA ILE A 247 10.01 -9.44 -15.98
C ILE A 247 11.50 -9.08 -15.88
N ARG A 248 12.36 -9.88 -16.51
CA ARG A 248 13.81 -9.78 -16.31
C ARG A 248 14.36 -8.42 -16.75
N GLU A 249 13.76 -7.86 -17.79
CA GLU A 249 14.08 -6.57 -18.39
C GLU A 249 13.79 -5.39 -17.45
N ASP A 250 12.99 -5.59 -16.39
CA ASP A 250 12.71 -4.54 -15.39
C ASP A 250 13.71 -4.53 -14.23
N ILE A 251 14.59 -5.51 -14.09
CA ILE A 251 15.51 -5.57 -12.93
C ILE A 251 16.37 -4.29 -12.86
N ASP A 252 16.89 -3.83 -13.98
CA ASP A 252 17.78 -2.66 -14.02
C ASP A 252 17.06 -1.37 -13.63
N VAL A 253 15.84 -1.15 -14.11
CA VAL A 253 15.06 0.03 -13.73
C VAL A 253 14.66 -0.03 -12.26
N VAL A 254 14.33 -1.21 -11.73
CA VAL A 254 14.03 -1.40 -10.31
C VAL A 254 15.25 -1.07 -9.45
N LEU A 255 16.42 -1.59 -9.80
CA LEU A 255 17.68 -1.29 -9.12
C LEU A 255 18.01 0.21 -9.15
N GLN A 256 17.87 0.84 -10.32
CA GLN A 256 18.11 2.27 -10.49
C GLN A 256 17.20 3.10 -9.58
N LYS A 257 15.88 2.83 -9.60
CA LYS A 257 14.90 3.59 -8.81
C LYS A 257 15.06 3.36 -7.31
N CYS A 258 15.29 2.12 -6.88
CA CYS A 258 15.59 1.83 -5.47
C CYS A 258 16.89 2.50 -5.02
N GLY A 259 17.91 2.56 -5.88
CA GLY A 259 19.17 3.28 -5.61
C GLY A 259 18.97 4.78 -5.42
N GLN A 260 18.13 5.42 -6.25
CA GLN A 260 17.78 6.84 -6.10
C GLN A 260 17.04 7.11 -4.78
N ARG A 261 16.12 6.23 -4.39
CA ARG A 261 15.39 6.34 -3.11
C ARG A 261 16.29 6.12 -1.90
N TYR A 262 17.30 5.24 -2.01
CA TYR A 262 18.33 5.11 -0.97
C TYR A 262 19.10 6.43 -0.80
N ASP A 263 19.55 7.03 -1.89
CA ASP A 263 20.28 8.31 -1.84
C ASP A 263 19.43 9.42 -1.22
N GLU A 264 18.15 9.53 -1.62
CA GLU A 264 17.20 10.48 -1.04
C GLU A 264 17.00 10.24 0.46
N ALA A 265 16.84 8.97 0.87
CA ALA A 265 16.64 8.62 2.28
C ALA A 265 17.86 8.97 3.15
N ILE A 266 19.07 8.73 2.63
CA ILE A 266 20.31 9.13 3.31
C ILE A 266 20.44 10.65 3.35
N SER A 267 20.15 11.34 2.25
CA SER A 267 20.24 12.81 2.19
C SER A 267 19.28 13.49 3.17
N ARG A 268 18.00 13.08 3.20
CA ARG A 268 16.98 13.63 4.09
C ARG A 268 17.24 13.31 5.55
N GLY A 269 17.73 12.12 5.87
CA GLY A 269 18.05 11.75 7.24
C GLY A 269 19.25 12.52 7.83
N ASN A 270 19.99 13.28 7.00
CA ASN A 270 21.07 14.18 7.42
C ASN A 270 20.63 15.65 7.55
N GLN A 271 19.40 16.00 7.14
CA GLN A 271 18.86 17.35 7.27
C GLN A 271 18.08 17.44 8.59
N VAL A 272 18.60 18.23 9.53
CA VAL A 272 17.95 18.61 10.80
C VAL A 272 17.04 19.80 10.58
#